data_AF-A0A398AX84-F1
#
_entry.id   AF-A0A398AX84-F1
#
_cell.length_a   1.000
_cell.length_b   1.000
_cell.length_c   1.000
_cell.angle_alpha   90.00
_cell.angle_beta   90.00
_cell.angle_gamma   90.00
#
_symmetry.space_group_name_H-M   'P 1'
#
loop_
_entity.id
_entity.type
_entity.pdbx_description
1 polymer ?
#
loop_
_entity_poly.entity_id
_entity_poly.type
_entity_poly.pdbx_seq_one_letter_code
_entity_poly.pdbx_strand_id
1 'polypeptide(L)'
;MAIKASSVLKEGGLDEIDFKGRTQANACYFEDPAGNIVEYIARRDTSSKSNKREFSLNSVLSLSEISLSTDQIRKYAEQIKSLGIPVRDYAG
;
A
#
# COMPACT_ATOMS: atom_id res chain seq x y z
N MET A 1 9.07 21.56 18.25
CA MET A 1 8.52 20.22 17.95
C MET A 1 9.58 19.44 17.20
N ALA A 2 10.14 18.38 17.77
CA ALA A 2 11.17 17.58 17.11
C ALA A 2 10.49 16.53 16.23
N ILE A 3 10.82 16.49 14.94
CA ILE A 3 10.38 15.42 14.04
C ILE A 3 11.24 14.20 14.37
N LYS A 4 10.64 13.16 14.97
CA LYS A 4 11.30 11.88 15.18
C LYS A 4 11.33 11.15 13.84
N ALA A 5 12.51 10.72 13.39
CA ALA A 5 12.61 9.85 12.23
C ALA A 5 11.95 8.50 12.57
N SER A 6 11.00 8.06 11.73
CA SER A 6 10.42 6.74 11.84
C SER A 6 11.39 5.70 11.28
N SER A 7 11.59 4.61 12.04
CA SER A 7 12.34 3.45 11.54
C SER A 7 11.42 2.58 10.69
N VAL A 8 12.01 1.88 9.72
CA VAL A 8 11.29 0.87 8.94
C VAL A 8 10.95 -0.31 9.86
N LEU A 9 9.71 -0.79 9.79
CA LEU A 9 9.22 -1.95 10.53
C LEU A 9 9.80 -3.23 9.94
N LYS A 10 9.86 -4.28 10.76
CA LYS A 10 10.37 -5.58 10.34
C LYS A 10 9.35 -6.69 10.55
N GLU A 11 9.20 -7.54 9.54
CA GLU A 11 8.40 -8.76 9.57
C GLU A 11 9.34 -9.96 9.39
N GLY A 12 9.36 -10.89 10.34
CA GLY A 12 10.30 -12.02 10.31
C GLY A 12 11.79 -11.60 10.26
N GLY A 13 12.11 -10.39 10.70
CA GLY A 13 13.47 -9.82 10.65
C GLY A 13 13.82 -9.07 9.35
N LEU A 14 12.93 -9.06 8.35
CA LEU A 14 13.09 -8.36 7.08
C LEU A 14 12.40 -7.00 7.13
N ASP A 15 13.05 -5.96 6.60
CA ASP A 15 12.53 -4.59 6.49
C ASP A 15 11.77 -4.32 5.17
N GLU A 16 11.71 -5.33 4.30
CA GLU A 16 10.96 -5.33 3.05
C GLU A 16 10.19 -6.64 2.85
N ILE A 17 9.09 -6.56 2.12
CA ILE A 17 8.25 -7.69 1.76
C ILE A 17 8.15 -7.80 0.24
N ASP A 18 8.41 -9.00 -0.28
CA ASP A 18 8.24 -9.36 -1.69
C ASP A 18 6.90 -10.07 -1.90
N PHE A 19 5.92 -9.35 -2.42
CA PHE A 19 4.62 -9.90 -2.83
C PHE A 19 4.72 -10.54 -4.21
N LYS A 20 4.93 -11.86 -4.24
CA LYS A 20 5.08 -12.65 -5.47
C LYS A 20 3.77 -12.95 -6.21
N GLY A 21 2.62 -12.84 -5.54
CA GLY A 21 1.29 -13.12 -6.09
C GLY A 21 0.75 -12.01 -7.01
N ARG A 22 -0.58 -11.83 -7.06
CA ARG A 22 -1.24 -10.86 -7.97
C ARG A 22 -0.75 -9.41 -7.83
N THR A 23 -0.29 -9.00 -6.64
CA THR A 23 0.24 -7.65 -6.39
C THR A 23 1.55 -7.39 -7.11
N GLN A 24 2.42 -8.40 -7.23
CA GLN A 24 3.73 -8.33 -7.87
C GLN A 24 4.54 -7.09 -7.48
N ALA A 25 4.85 -6.95 -6.19
CA ALA A 25 5.42 -5.72 -5.66
C ALA A 25 6.41 -5.95 -4.51
N ASN A 26 7.32 -5.01 -4.34
CA ASN A 26 8.11 -4.87 -3.12
C ASN A 26 7.51 -3.77 -2.26
N ALA A 27 7.46 -3.98 -0.96
CA ALA A 27 6.92 -3.01 -0.01
C ALA A 27 7.79 -2.85 1.24
N CYS A 28 7.80 -1.66 1.81
CA CYS A 28 8.33 -1.39 3.14
C CYS A 28 7.34 -0.56 3.96
N TYR A 29 7.43 -0.68 5.29
CA TYR A 29 6.43 -0.15 6.21
C TYR A 29 7.07 0.69 7.31
N PHE A 30 6.36 1.72 7.75
CA PHE A 30 6.74 2.54 8.91
C PHE A 30 5.49 3.09 9.59
N GLU A 31 5.64 3.50 10.85
CA GLU A 31 4.56 4.17 11.59
C GLU A 31 4.72 5.69 11.50
N ASP A 32 3.61 6.38 11.26
CA ASP A 32 3.55 7.83 11.48
C ASP A 32 3.34 8.15 12.98
N PRO A 33 3.44 9.43 13.39
CA PRO A 33 3.24 9.80 14.80
C PRO A 33 1.84 9.51 15.37
N ALA A 34 0.84 9.28 14.52
CA ALA A 34 -0.51 8.91 14.93
C ALA A 34 -0.69 7.38 15.05
N GLY A 35 0.34 6.60 14.71
CA GLY A 35 0.29 5.14 14.71
C GLY A 35 -0.35 4.54 13.46
N ASN A 36 -0.49 5.32 12.38
CA ASN A 36 -0.92 4.75 11.10
C ASN A 36 0.21 3.90 10.51
N ILE A 37 -0.16 2.75 9.93
CA ILE A 37 0.75 1.96 9.10
C ILE A 37 0.85 2.63 7.73
N VAL A 38 2.02 3.18 7.43
CA VAL A 38 2.33 3.76 6.13
C VAL A 38 3.14 2.76 5.33
N GLU A 39 2.69 2.50 4.11
CA GLU A 39 3.35 1.61 3.17
C GLU A 39 3.88 2.40 1.97
N TYR A 40 5.13 2.14 1.58
CA TYR A 40 5.57 2.38 0.22
C TYR A 40 5.59 1.07 -0.55
N ILE A 41 4.83 1.02 -1.64
CA ILE A 41 4.70 -0.16 -2.49
C ILE A 41 5.14 0.16 -3.93
N ALA A 42 6.09 -0.61 -4.44
CA ALA A 42 6.60 -0.52 -5.79
C ALA A 42 6.14 -1.74 -6.60
N ARG A 43 5.17 -1.56 -7.51
CA ARG A 43 4.62 -2.63 -8.34
C ARG A 43 5.47 -2.80 -9.60
N ARG A 44 5.93 -4.01 -9.85
CA ARG A 44 6.88 -4.29 -10.95
C ARG A 44 6.32 -3.98 -12.33
N ASP A 45 5.01 -4.22 -12.53
CA ASP A 45 4.39 -4.14 -13.85
C ASP A 45 3.55 -2.87 -14.05
N THR A 46 3.02 -2.29 -12.97
CA THR A 46 2.05 -1.16 -13.07
C THR A 46 2.57 0.16 -12.53
N SER A 47 3.64 0.18 -11.72
CA SER A 47 4.30 1.44 -11.36
C SER A 47 5.13 1.94 -12.54
N SER A 48 5.03 3.24 -12.84
CA SER A 48 5.85 3.86 -13.88
C SER A 48 7.34 3.76 -13.53
N LYS A 49 8.17 3.44 -14.52
CA LYS A 49 9.62 3.46 -14.34
C LYS A 49 10.11 4.89 -14.07
N SER A 50 10.97 5.04 -13.08
CA SER A 50 11.68 6.30 -12.82
C SER A 50 12.97 6.35 -13.61
N ASN A 51 13.24 7.48 -14.26
CA ASN A 51 14.54 7.77 -14.88
C ASN A 51 15.54 8.38 -13.89
N LYS A 52 15.10 8.67 -12.66
CA LYS A 52 15.97 9.20 -11.58
C LYS A 52 16.67 8.05 -10.88
N ARG A 53 17.98 8.22 -10.64
CA ARG A 53 18.81 7.27 -9.91
C ARG A 53 18.44 7.19 -8.43
N GLU A 54 17.99 8.30 -7.85
CA GLU A 54 17.72 8.43 -6.41
C GLU A 54 16.22 8.61 -6.15
N PHE A 55 15.75 8.02 -5.05
CA PHE A 55 14.41 8.23 -4.55
C PHE A 55 14.30 9.59 -3.84
N SER A 56 13.14 10.22 -3.95
CA SER A 56 12.80 11.44 -3.22
C SER A 56 11.30 11.45 -2.94
N LEU A 57 10.82 12.40 -2.12
CA LEU A 57 9.37 12.58 -1.92
C LEU A 57 8.63 12.86 -3.24
N ASN A 58 9.29 13.46 -4.23
CA ASN A 58 8.75 13.68 -5.58
C ASN A 58 8.66 12.40 -6.42
N SER A 59 9.14 11.26 -5.90
CA SER A 59 9.04 9.96 -6.55
C SER A 59 7.77 9.20 -6.12
N VAL A 60 7.03 9.67 -5.10
CA VAL A 60 5.77 9.07 -4.66
C VAL A 60 4.67 9.40 -5.68
N LEU A 61 4.07 8.37 -6.26
CA LEU A 61 3.14 8.52 -7.40
C LEU A 61 1.72 8.89 -6.97
N SER A 62 1.16 8.15 -6.00
CA SER A 62 -0.20 8.34 -5.52
C SER A 62 -0.45 7.48 -4.28
N LEU A 63 -1.60 7.70 -3.63
CA LEU A 63 -2.20 6.70 -2.74
C LEU A 63 -2.75 5.57 -3.61
N SER A 64 -2.33 4.32 -3.31
CA SER A 64 -2.74 3.16 -4.10
C SER A 64 -3.59 2.15 -3.34
N GLU A 65 -3.51 2.15 -2.01
CA GLU A 65 -4.28 1.25 -1.14
C GLU A 65 -4.77 2.03 0.09
N ILE A 66 -5.98 1.68 0.55
CA ILE A 66 -6.55 2.17 1.81
C ILE A 66 -7.49 1.09 2.36
N SER A 67 -7.43 0.87 3.67
CA SER A 67 -8.28 -0.12 4.32
C SER A 67 -9.63 0.48 4.70
N LEU A 68 -10.71 -0.25 4.44
CA LEU A 68 -12.05 0.05 4.97
C LEU A 68 -12.42 -0.99 6.01
N SER A 69 -12.20 -0.65 7.28
CA SER A 69 -12.54 -1.50 8.42
C SER A 69 -13.99 -1.27 8.84
N THR A 70 -14.81 -2.31 8.77
CA THR A 70 -16.25 -2.23 9.10
C THR A 70 -16.79 -3.56 9.61
N ASP A 71 -17.78 -3.49 10.50
CA ASP A 71 -18.61 -4.61 10.96
C ASP A 71 -19.67 -5.01 9.91
N GLN A 72 -19.97 -4.14 8.94
CA GLN A 72 -21.02 -4.34 7.93
C GLN A 72 -20.43 -4.68 6.55
N ILE A 73 -19.53 -5.66 6.48
CA ILE A 73 -18.77 -6.02 5.27
C ILE A 73 -19.68 -6.15 4.03
N ARG A 74 -20.76 -6.93 4.13
CA ARG A 74 -21.69 -7.18 3.01
C ARG A 74 -22.31 -5.89 2.47
N LYS A 75 -22.77 -5.01 3.35
CA LYS A 75 -23.40 -3.74 2.98
C LYS A 75 -22.44 -2.87 2.17
N TYR A 76 -21.23 -2.67 2.69
CA TYR A 76 -20.25 -1.80 2.04
C TYR A 76 -19.62 -2.41 0.79
N ALA A 77 -19.43 -3.74 0.75
CA ALA A 77 -18.99 -4.43 -0.46
C ALA A 77 -19.98 -4.25 -1.62
N GLU A 78 -21.29 -4.39 -1.38
CA GLU A 78 -22.31 -4.13 -2.41
C GLU A 78 -22.38 -2.67 -2.82
N GLN A 79 -22.19 -1.73 -1.88
CA GLN A 79 -22.08 -0.30 -2.22
C GLN A 79 -20.88 -0.03 -3.13
N ILE A 80 -19.70 -0.55 -2.81
CA ILE A 80 -18.49 -0.41 -3.65
C ILE A 80 -18.73 -1.00 -5.05
N LYS A 81 -19.33 -2.19 -5.14
CA LYS A 81 -19.71 -2.78 -6.43
C LYS A 81 -20.70 -1.90 -7.20
N SER A 82 -21.68 -1.30 -6.52
CA SER A 82 -22.66 -0.40 -7.16
C SER A 82 -22.03 0.88 -7.72
N LEU A 83 -20.86 1.29 -7.20
CA LEU A 83 -20.06 2.39 -7.73
C LEU A 83 -19.23 2.00 -8.96
N GLY A 84 -19.34 0.75 -9.44
CA GLY A 84 -18.59 0.24 -10.58
C GLY A 84 -17.15 -0.15 -10.27
N ILE A 85 -16.77 -0.23 -8.99
CA ILE A 85 -15.43 -0.68 -8.59
C ILE A 85 -15.41 -2.22 -8.63
N PRO A 86 -14.59 -2.84 -9.48
CA PRO A 86 -14.58 -4.28 -9.65
C PRO A 86 -13.93 -4.98 -8.45
N VAL A 87 -14.41 -6.19 -8.15
CA VAL A 87 -13.76 -7.06 -7.17
C VAL A 87 -12.50 -7.64 -7.82
N ARG A 88 -11.34 -7.39 -7.20
CA ARG A 88 -10.01 -7.81 -7.71
C ARG A 88 -9.90 -9.33 -7.93
N ASP A 89 -10.72 -10.12 -7.23
CA ASP A 89 -10.64 -11.58 -7.19
C ASP A 89 -11.96 -12.31 -7.52
N TYR A 90 -12.89 -11.72 -8.29
CA TYR A 90 -14.12 -12.43 -8.69
C TYR A 90 -13.81 -13.65 -9.56
N ALA A 91 -13.79 -14.83 -8.96
CA ALA A 91 -14.05 -16.08 -9.67
C ALA A 91 -15.57 -16.14 -9.88
N GLY A 92 -16.01 -16.19 -11.13
CA GLY A 92 -17.41 -16.43 -11.46
C GLY A 92 -17.94 -17.73 -10.87
#